data_AF-A0A6D2JXS9-F1
#
_entry.id   AF-A0A6D2JXS9-F1
#
_cell.length_a   1.000
_cell.length_b   1.000
_cell.length_c   1.000
_cell.angle_alpha   90.00
_cell.angle_beta   90.00
_cell.angle_gamma   90.00
#
_symmetry.space_group_name_H-M   'P 1'
#
loop_
_entity.id
_entity.type
_entity.pdbx_description
1 polymer ?
#
loop_
_entity_poly.entity_id
_entity_poly.type
_entity_poly.pdbx_seq_one_letter_code
_entity_poly.pdbx_strand_id
1 'polypeptide(L)'
;MGGRLFSLRYGCTHGELIEMAKDDYGVDKNYELIEVSYPLLADMLRQMPIDSPPMFVTTDRQVQSLIELSRAHVKRLCVSSQQKTMHHEVIM
;
A
#
# COMPACT_ATOMS: atom_id res chain seq x y z
N MET A 1 6.54 9.20 -13.09
CA MET A 1 5.51 8.16 -12.93
C MET A 1 4.19 8.84 -12.59
N GLY A 2 3.12 8.55 -13.34
CA GLY A 2 1.80 9.16 -13.14
C GLY A 2 0.96 8.40 -12.10
N GLY A 3 -0.17 8.99 -11.68
CA GLY A 3 -1.16 8.30 -10.86
C GLY A 3 -1.80 7.12 -11.60
N ARG A 4 -2.28 6.14 -10.84
CA ARG A 4 -3.05 4.99 -11.32
C ARG A 4 -4.38 4.95 -10.58
N LEU A 5 -5.42 4.52 -11.27
CA LEU A 5 -6.75 4.34 -10.70
C LEU A 5 -7.10 2.86 -10.81
N PHE A 6 -7.35 2.21 -9.67
CA PHE A 6 -7.83 0.83 -9.63
C PHE A 6 -9.07 0.73 -8.75
N SER A 7 -9.94 -0.23 -9.06
CA SER A 7 -11.20 -0.45 -8.34
C SER A 7 -11.08 -1.66 -7.43
N LEU A 8 -11.25 -1.42 -6.13
CA LEU A 8 -11.29 -2.49 -5.14
C LEU A 8 -12.67 -3.12 -5.09
N ARG A 9 -12.73 -4.44 -5.17
CA ARG A 9 -13.95 -5.21 -4.97
C ARG A 9 -14.09 -5.57 -3.49
N TYR A 10 -15.33 -5.74 -3.02
CA TYR A 10 -15.56 -6.27 -1.68
C TYR A 10 -14.92 -7.66 -1.56
N GLY A 11 -14.23 -7.92 -0.45
CA GLY A 11 -13.48 -9.17 -0.26
C GLY A 11 -12.09 -9.19 -0.90
N CYS A 12 -11.62 -8.10 -1.52
CA CYS A 12 -10.25 -8.01 -2.03
C CYS A 12 -9.23 -8.27 -0.91
N THR A 13 -8.28 -9.16 -1.20
CA THR A 13 -7.18 -9.52 -0.30
C THR A 13 -6.02 -8.56 -0.45
N HIS A 14 -5.13 -8.56 0.54
CA HIS A 14 -3.86 -7.85 0.47
C HIS A 14 -3.02 -8.35 -0.70
N GLY A 15 -2.97 -9.67 -0.95
CA GLY A 15 -2.24 -10.23 -2.09
C GLY A 15 -2.71 -9.65 -3.42
N GLU A 16 -4.02 -9.65 -3.67
CA GLU A 16 -4.61 -9.09 -4.89
C GLU A 16 -4.35 -7.59 -5.04
N LEU A 17 -4.44 -6.82 -3.95
CA LEU A 17 -4.11 -5.40 -3.94
C LEU A 17 -2.66 -5.15 -4.39
N ILE A 18 -1.73 -5.94 -3.85
CA ILE A 18 -0.31 -5.85 -4.20
C ILE A 18 -0.06 -6.26 -5.65
N GLU A 19 -0.73 -7.30 -6.15
CA GLU A 19 -0.61 -7.71 -7.55
C GLU A 19 -1.11 -6.63 -8.51
N MET A 20 -2.26 -6.02 -8.24
CA MET A 20 -2.77 -4.89 -9.04
C MET A 20 -1.77 -3.73 -9.08
N ALA A 21 -1.19 -3.36 -7.93
CA ALA A 21 -0.19 -2.31 -7.88
C ALA A 21 1.08 -2.68 -8.67
N LYS A 22 1.54 -3.94 -8.59
CA LYS A 22 2.69 -4.41 -9.38
C LYS A 22 2.43 -4.34 -10.88
N ASP A 23 1.25 -4.77 -11.32
CA ASP A 23 0.88 -4.76 -12.73
C ASP A 23 0.75 -3.33 -13.29
N ASP A 24 0.09 -2.43 -12.56
CA ASP A 24 -0.14 -1.04 -12.98
C ASP A 24 1.14 -0.19 -13.08
N TYR A 25 2.13 -0.52 -12.24
CA TYR A 25 3.43 0.18 -12.18
C TYR A 25 4.56 -0.58 -12.91
N GLY A 26 4.29 -1.76 -13.47
CA GLY A 26 5.27 -2.55 -14.22
C GLY A 26 6.45 -3.02 -13.38
N VAL A 27 6.20 -3.35 -12.11
CA VAL A 27 7.22 -3.68 -11.11
C VAL A 27 7.63 -5.15 -11.25
N ASP A 28 8.92 -5.46 -11.14
CA ASP A 28 9.39 -6.83 -11.22
C ASP A 28 8.94 -7.64 -10.00
N LYS A 29 8.03 -8.59 -10.21
CA LYS A 29 7.43 -9.39 -9.14
C LYS A 29 8.46 -10.22 -8.36
N ASN A 30 9.59 -10.56 -8.98
CA ASN A 30 10.63 -11.40 -8.41
C ASN A 30 11.56 -10.62 -7.48
N TYR A 31 11.93 -9.39 -7.85
CA TYR A 31 12.96 -8.61 -7.17
C TYR A 31 12.42 -7.47 -6.33
N GLU A 32 11.17 -7.06 -6.52
CA GLU A 32 10.62 -5.90 -5.84
C GLU A 32 9.46 -6.26 -4.89
N LEU A 33 9.53 -5.70 -3.69
CA LEU A 33 8.45 -5.66 -2.73
C LEU A 33 7.69 -4.34 -2.92
N ILE A 34 6.37 -4.44 -3.00
CA ILE A 34 5.50 -3.27 -3.00
C ILE A 34 4.92 -3.08 -1.61
N GLU A 35 4.97 -1.85 -1.14
CA GLU A 35 4.26 -1.39 0.04
C GLU A 35 3.20 -0.39 -0.40
N VAL A 36 1.99 -0.57 0.13
CA VAL A 36 0.87 0.35 -0.08
C VAL A 36 0.57 1.04 1.23
N SER A 37 0.51 2.36 1.21
CA SER A 37 0.15 3.17 2.36
C SER A 37 -0.82 4.28 1.99
N TYR A 38 -1.47 4.87 2.99
CA TYR A 38 -2.35 6.02 2.80
C TYR A 38 -2.25 7.00 3.97
N PRO A 39 -2.45 8.30 3.72
CA PRO A 39 -2.59 9.27 4.80
C PRO A 39 -3.94 9.10 5.49
N LEU A 40 -3.97 9.27 6.81
CA LEU A 40 -5.22 9.42 7.55
C LEU A 40 -6.00 10.65 7.05
N LEU A 41 -7.31 10.67 7.32
CA LEU A 41 -8.13 11.85 7.02
C LEU A 41 -7.56 13.08 7.74
N ALA A 42 -7.66 14.26 7.12
CA ALA A 42 -7.10 15.49 7.67
C ALA A 42 -7.59 15.77 9.10
N ASP A 43 -8.87 15.49 9.38
CA ASP A 43 -9.45 15.68 10.72
C ASP A 43 -8.91 14.71 11.76
N MET A 44 -8.54 13.49 11.34
CA MET A 44 -7.88 12.51 12.21
C MET A 44 -6.40 12.86 12.40
N LEU A 45 -5.72 13.32 11.34
CA LEU A 45 -4.32 13.75 11.40
C LEU A 45 -4.13 14.95 12.34
N ARG A 46 -5.08 15.89 12.38
CA ARG A 46 -5.02 17.06 13.29
C ARG A 46 -4.97 16.68 14.77
N GLN A 47 -5.46 15.49 15.13
CA GLN A 47 -5.47 15.00 16.50
C GLN A 47 -4.26 14.11 16.80
N MET A 48 -3.41 13.84 15.80
CA MET A 48 -2.24 12.98 15.93
C MET A 48 -0.95 13.81 15.95
N PRO A 49 0.13 13.28 16.56
CA PRO A 49 1.46 13.88 16.47
C PRO A 49 1.91 14.09 15.01
N ILE A 50 2.67 15.17 14.76
CA ILE A 50 3.13 15.53 13.40
C ILE A 50 4.04 14.46 12.77
N ASP A 51 4.70 13.66 13.61
CA ASP A 51 5.59 12.56 13.27
C ASP A 51 4.86 11.21 13.16
N SER A 52 3.52 11.21 13.18
CA SER A 52 2.75 9.98 13.02
C SER A 52 3.04 9.35 11.64
N PRO A 53 3.40 8.05 11.59
CA PRO A 53 3.72 7.39 10.35
C PRO A 53 2.47 7.24 9.46
N PRO A 54 2.64 7.07 8.13
CA PRO A 54 1.53 6.74 7.26
C PRO A 54 0.93 5.38 7.64
N MET A 55 -0.35 5.18 7.30
CA MET A 55 -1.01 3.90 7.53
C MET A 55 -0.61 2.92 6.42
N PHE A 56 0.13 1.88 6.78
CA PHE A 56 0.47 0.79 5.87
C PHE A 56 -0.64 -0.25 5.79
N VAL A 57 -0.88 -0.76 4.58
CA VAL A 57 -1.80 -1.87 4.33
C VAL A 57 -0.97 -3.13 4.18
N THR A 58 -0.96 -3.96 5.22
CA THR A 58 -0.14 -5.19 5.28
C THR A 58 -0.97 -6.46 5.48
N THR A 59 -2.29 -6.33 5.67
CA THR A 59 -3.20 -7.44 5.96
C THR A 59 -4.54 -7.28 5.25
N ASP A 60 -5.22 -8.39 4.99
CA ASP A 60 -6.57 -8.40 4.39
C ASP A 60 -7.56 -7.57 5.20
N ARG A 61 -7.46 -7.62 6.54
CA ARG A 61 -8.31 -6.81 7.43
C ARG A 61 -8.14 -5.32 7.18
N GLN A 62 -6.91 -4.85 6.95
CA GLN A 62 -6.66 -3.44 6.63
C GLN A 62 -7.14 -3.08 5.21
N VAL A 63 -7.10 -4.02 4.26
CA VAL A 63 -7.72 -3.81 2.94
C VAL A 63 -9.22 -3.58 3.08
N GLN A 64 -9.91 -4.37 3.93
CA GLN A 64 -11.33 -4.15 4.18
C GLN A 64 -11.60 -2.79 4.84
N SER A 65 -10.77 -2.38 5.81
CA SER A 65 -10.88 -1.03 6.39
C SER A 65 -10.67 0.06 5.33
N LEU A 66 -9.72 -0.12 4.41
CA LEU A 66 -9.48 0.82 3.32
C LEU A 66 -10.69 0.90 2.36
N ILE A 67 -11.25 -0.25 1.98
CA ILE A 67 -12.46 -0.32 1.13
C ILE A 67 -13.58 0.47 1.78
N GLU A 68 -13.90 0.20 3.04
CA GLU A 68 -14.96 0.92 3.75
C GLU A 68 -14.68 2.44 3.87
N LEU A 69 -13.44 2.83 4.16
CA LEU A 69 -13.04 4.25 4.17
C LEU A 69 -13.20 4.91 2.79
N SER A 70 -12.95 4.17 1.71
CA SER A 70 -13.05 4.68 0.34
C SER A 70 -14.48 4.89 -0.15
N ARG A 71 -15.47 4.24 0.48
CA ARG A 71 -16.90 4.41 0.14
C ARG A 71 -17.41 5.81 0.42
N ALA A 72 -16.86 6.44 1.47
CA ALA A 72 -17.23 7.78 1.87
C ALA A 72 -16.41 8.85 1.13
N HIS A 73 -15.14 8.57 0.81
CA HIS A 73 -14.22 9.55 0.23
C HIS A 73 -13.23 8.87 -0.71
N VAL A 74 -12.93 9.48 -1.86
CA VAL A 74 -11.82 9.03 -2.72
C VAL A 74 -10.51 9.05 -1.93
N LYS A 75 -9.80 7.93 -1.90
CA LYS A 75 -8.52 7.78 -1.20
C LYS A 75 -7.37 7.78 -2.18
N ARG A 76 -6.36 8.62 -1.90
CA ARG A 76 -5.06 8.57 -2.56
C ARG A 76 -4.17 7.60 -1.79
N LEU A 77 -3.65 6.63 -2.51
CA LEU A 77 -2.71 5.65 -1.99
C LEU A 77 -1.30 6.04 -2.45
N CYS A 78 -0.33 5.77 -1.59
CA CYS A 78 1.08 5.84 -1.90
C CYS A 78 1.58 4.42 -2.12
N VAL A 79 2.27 4.21 -3.24
CA VAL A 79 2.90 2.94 -3.58
C VAL A 79 4.41 3.17 -3.56
N SER A 80 5.11 2.48 -2.68
CA SER A 80 6.57 2.42 -2.67
C SER A 80 7.02 1.05 -3.13
N SER A 81 8.07 1.05 -3.96
CA SER A 81 8.79 -0.17 -4.31
C SER A 81 10.12 -0.22 -3.58
N GLN A 82 10.43 -1.37 -3.02
CA GLN A 82 11.72 -1.67 -2.42
C GLN A 82 12.32 -2.89 -3.10
N GLN A 83 13.62 -2.82 -3.45
CA GLN A 83 14.34 -4.01 -3.91
C GLN A 83 14.46 -5.00 -2.75
N LYS A 84 14.18 -6.27 -3.00
CA LYS A 84 14.47 -7.35 -2.06
C LYS A 84 15.98 -7.44 -1.92
N THR A 85 16.53 -6.90 -0.85
CA THR A 85 17.93 -7.09 -0.51
C THR A 85 18.15 -8.59 -0.28
N MET A 86 18.80 -9.27 -1.24
CA MET A 86 19.29 -10.61 -0.98
C MET A 86 20.41 -10.48 0.06
N HIS A 87 20.17 -10.98 1.28
CA HIS A 87 21.27 -11.26 2.20
C HIS A 87 22.16 -12.31 1.52
N HIS A 88 23.23 -11.87 0.86
CA HIS A 88 24.37 -12.75 0.65
C HIS A 88 24.92 -13.05 2.04
N GLU A 89 24.65 -14.24 2.57
CA GLU A 89 25.52 -14.82 3.58
C GLU A 89 26.92 -14.91 2.95
N VAL A 90 27.78 -13.98 3.32
CA VAL A 90 29.22 -14.16 3.15
C VAL A 90 29.60 -15.23 4.17
N ILE A 91 29.59 -16.49 3.74
CA ILE A 91 30.30 -17.55 4.46
C ILE A 91 31.79 -17.24 4.27
N MET A 92 32.41 -16.64 5.29
CA MET A 92 33.88 -16.60 5.44
C MET A 92 34.39 -17.96 5.89
#